data_AF-A0A6G3X919-F1
#
_entry.id   AF-A0A6G3X919-F1
#
_cell.length_a   1.000
_cell.length_b   1.000
_cell.length_c   1.000
_cell.angle_alpha   90.00
_cell.angle_beta   90.00
_cell.angle_gamma   90.00
#
_symmetry.space_group_name_H-M   'P 1'
#
loop_
_entity.id
_entity.type
_entity.pdbx_description
1 polymer ?
#
loop_
_entity_poly.entity_id
_entity_poly.type
_entity_poly.pdbx_seq_one_letter_code
_entity_poly.pdbx_strand_id
1 'polypeptide(L)' 'KKLYGVQYHPEVMHSTHGQQVLEHFLYRGAGIEPNWTTTNVVEEQIALIREQVGDKRAICGLSGGVDSAVAA' A
#
# COMPACT_ATOMS: atom_id res chain seq x y z
N LYS A 1 7.35 23.50 14.55
CA LYS A 1 7.83 22.22 13.97
C LYS A 1 6.71 21.19 14.10
N LYS A 2 6.48 20.34 13.09
CA LYS A 2 5.52 19.22 13.16
C LYS A 2 6.24 17.97 13.69
N LEU A 3 6.46 17.90 15.00
CA LEU A 3 7.11 16.77 15.67
C LEU A 3 6.08 16.06 16.54
N TYR A 4 6.02 14.74 16.43
CA TYR A 4 5.08 13.89 17.15
C TYR A 4 5.87 12.76 17.79
N GLY A 5 5.46 12.35 18.99
CA GLY A 5 6.11 11.27 19.71
C GLY A 5 5.11 10.57 20.61
N VAL A 6 5.25 9.26 20.70
CA VAL A 6 4.51 8.38 21.62
C VAL A 6 5.52 7.47 22.30
N GLN A 7 5.27 7.11 23.56
CA GLN A 7 6.17 6.28 24.36
C GLN A 7 5.79 4.78 24.30
N TYR A 8 4.96 4.40 23.33
CA TYR A 8 4.45 3.04 23.12
C TYR A 8 4.40 2.73 21.61
N HIS A 9 4.10 1.48 21.26
CA HIS A 9 4.02 0.97 19.88
C HIS A 9 2.58 1.06 19.34
N PRO A 10 2.16 2.12 18.63
CA PRO A 10 0.79 2.25 18.14
C PRO A 10 0.42 1.21 17.05
N GLU A 11 1.39 0.53 16.45
CA GLU A 11 1.22 -0.45 15.39
C GLU A 11 0.76 -1.83 15.88
N VAL A 12 0.94 -2.15 17.16
CA VAL A 12 0.59 -3.47 17.69
C VAL A 12 -0.87 -3.54 18.13
N MET A 13 -1.51 -4.70 17.94
CA MET A 13 -2.91 -4.93 18.30
C MET A 13 -3.23 -4.71 19.80
N HIS A 14 -2.21 -4.78 20.66
CA HIS A 14 -2.35 -4.54 22.09
C HIS A 14 -2.53 -3.06 22.45
N SER A 15 -2.20 -2.14 21.53
CA SER A 15 -2.36 -0.71 21.74
C SER A 15 -3.80 -0.30 21.46
N THR A 16 -4.58 -0.08 22.51
CA THR A 16 -5.93 0.48 22.39
C THR A 16 -5.85 1.80 21.62
N HIS A 17 -6.63 1.95 20.55
CA HIS A 17 -6.61 3.11 19.64
C HIS A 17 -5.31 3.32 18.84
N GLY A 18 -4.37 2.37 18.82
CA GLY A 18 -3.09 2.51 18.11
C GLY A 18 -3.24 2.85 16.62
N GLN A 19 -4.15 2.15 15.93
CA GLN A 19 -4.51 2.43 14.54
C GLN A 19 -5.00 3.87 14.33
N GLN A 20 -5.82 4.41 15.23
CA GLN A 20 -6.34 5.78 15.13
C GLN A 20 -5.24 6.83 15.31
N VAL A 21 -4.23 6.55 16.12
CA VAL A 21 -3.04 7.41 16.27
C VAL A 21 -2.28 7.51 14.95
N LEU A 22 -2.06 6.37 14.29
CA LEU A 22 -1.39 6.32 12.98
C LEU A 22 -2.20 7.07 11.92
N GLU A 23 -3.51 6.85 11.85
CA GLU A 23 -4.40 7.55 10.91
C GLU A 23 -4.41 9.07 11.13
N HIS A 24 -4.49 9.53 12.37
CA HIS A 24 -4.40 10.95 12.68
C HIS A 24 -3.05 11.55 12.30
N PHE A 25 -1.96 10.83 12.56
CA PHE A 25 -0.64 11.28 12.15
C PHE A 25 -0.55 11.43 10.63
N LEU A 26 -0.94 10.40 9.87
CA LEU A 26 -0.87 10.41 8.41
C LEU A 26 -1.76 11.51 7.80
N TYR A 27 -3.05 11.53 8.13
CA TYR A 27 -4.02 12.38 7.43
C TYR A 27 -4.11 13.80 7.97
N ARG A 28 -3.93 13.99 9.29
CA ARG A 28 -4.09 15.32 9.93
C ARG A 28 -2.74 15.95 10.28
N GLY A 29 -1.77 15.16 10.72
CA GLY A 29 -0.44 15.63 11.07
C GLY A 29 0.42 15.93 9.83
N ALA A 30 0.70 14.89 9.06
CA ALA A 30 1.48 14.93 7.83
C ALA A 30 0.68 15.52 6.66
N GLY A 31 -0.65 15.36 6.65
CA GLY A 31 -1.51 15.88 5.57
C GLY A 31 -1.44 15.03 4.30
N ILE A 32 -1.16 13.73 4.45
CA ILE A 32 -1.14 12.77 3.35
C ILE A 32 -2.58 12.49 2.94
N GLU A 33 -2.86 12.45 1.64
CA GLU A 33 -4.19 12.08 1.15
C GLU A 33 -4.36 10.55 1.16
N PRO A 34 -5.53 10.01 1.54
CA PRO A 34 -5.82 8.57 1.54
C PRO A 34 -6.09 8.05 0.12
N ASN A 35 -5.20 8.35 -0.84
CA ASN A 35 -5.36 7.98 -2.25
C ASN A 35 -4.68 6.64 -2.60
N TRP A 36 -3.96 6.02 -1.66
CA TRP A 36 -3.42 4.67 -1.82
C TRP A 36 -4.52 3.64 -1.62
N THR A 37 -5.31 3.42 -2.68
CA THR A 37 -6.39 2.43 -2.74
C THR A 37 -6.01 1.32 -3.70
N THR A 38 -6.57 0.12 -3.51
CA THR A 38 -6.33 -1.00 -4.42
C THR A 38 -6.70 -0.65 -5.87
N THR A 39 -7.76 0.15 -6.09
CA THR A 39 -8.16 0.61 -7.42
C THR A 39 -7.09 1.49 -8.06
N ASN A 40 -6.62 2.53 -7.37
CA ASN A 40 -5.60 3.42 -7.91
C ASN A 40 -4.28 2.68 -8.17
N VAL A 41 -3.90 1.78 -7.27
CA VAL A 41 -2.70 0.94 -7.43
C VAL A 41 -2.84 0.04 -8.65
N VAL A 42 -3.98 -0.63 -8.85
CA VAL A 42 -4.21 -1.50 -10.02
C VAL A 42 -4.10 -0.70 -11.32
N GLU A 43 -4.72 0.48 -11.39
CA GLU A 43 -4.65 1.33 -12.57
C GLU A 43 -3.21 1.78 -12.89
N GLU A 44 -2.47 2.21 -11.86
CA GLU A 44 -1.06 2.60 -11.99
C GLU A 44 -0.19 1.42 -12.44
N GLN A 45 -0.34 0.25 -11.80
CA GLN A 45 0.44 -0.93 -12.15
C GLN A 45 0.14 -1.43 -13.57
N ILE A 46 -1.12 -1.38 -14.03
CA ILE A 46 -1.48 -1.73 -15.42
C ILE A 46 -0.76 -0.80 -16.40
N ALA A 47 -0.72 0.51 -16.13
CA ALA A 47 -0.04 1.47 -16.99
C ALA A 47 1.47 1.18 -17.07
N LEU A 48 2.11 0.97 -15.92
CA LEU A 48 3.54 0.65 -15.83
C LEU A 48 3.89 -0.66 -16.55
N ILE A 49 3.10 -1.72 -16.35
CA ILE A 49 3.33 -3.02 -16.99
C ILE A 49 3.17 -2.90 -18.51
N ARG A 50 2.16 -2.16 -18.99
CA ARG A 50 1.96 -1.91 -20.43
C ARG A 50 3.14 -1.17 -21.05
N GLU A 51 3.63 -0.12 -20.39
CA GLU A 51 4.80 0.64 -20.84
C GLU A 51 6.05 -0.25 -20.88
N GLN A 52 6.27 -1.03 -19.82
CA GLN A 52 7.45 -1.89 -19.69
C GLN A 52 7.46 -3.05 -20.69
N VAL A 53 6.32 -3.70 -20.90
CA VAL A 53 6.20 -4.86 -21.81
C VAL A 53 6.11 -4.39 -23.27
N GLY A 54 5.38 -3.32 -23.54
CA GLY A 54 5.08 -2.88 -24.90
C GLY A 54 4.45 -4.02 -25.72
N ASP A 55 5.02 -4.28 -26.89
CA ASP A 55 4.56 -5.36 -27.79
C ASP A 55 5.20 -6.72 -27.52
N LYS A 56 5.95 -6.86 -26.42
CA LYS A 56 6.62 -8.12 -26.06
C LYS A 56 5.63 -9.08 -25.39
N ARG A 57 6.07 -10.32 -25.20
CA ARG A 57 5.31 -11.34 -24.48
C ARG A 57 5.88 -11.54 -23.08
N ALA A 58 5.00 -11.68 -22.10
CA ALA A 58 5.34 -12.13 -20.75
C ALA A 58 4.85 -13.56 -20.53
N ILE A 59 5.59 -14.34 -19.75
CA ILE A 59 5.19 -15.69 -19.32
C ILE A 59 5.11 -15.67 -17.80
N CYS A 60 3.99 -16.12 -17.25
CA CYS A 60 3.81 -16.28 -15.80
C CYS A 60 3.64 -17.77 -15.47
N GLY A 61 4.48 -18.27 -14.56
CA GLY A 61 4.34 -19.61 -14.01
C GLY A 61 3.36 -19.61 -12.84
N LEU A 62 2.21 -20.24 -13.01
CA LEU A 62 1.20 -20.40 -11.96
C LEU A 62 1.59 -21.54 -11.02
N SER A 63 1.95 -21.21 -9.78
CA SER A 63 2.27 -22.21 -8.73
C SER A 63 1.05 -22.65 -7.93
N GLY A 64 -0.05 -21.89 -8.01
CA GLY A 64 -1.24 -22.06 -7.18
C GLY A 64 -1.20 -21.28 -5.86
N GLY A 65 -0.09 -20.60 -5.55
CA GLY A 65 -0.02 -19.65 -4.44
C GLY A 65 -0.70 -18.31 -4.79
N VAL A 66 -1.24 -17.63 -3.77
CA VAL A 66 -1.97 -16.35 -3.92
C VAL A 66 -1.18 -15.33 -4.73
N ASP A 67 0.12 -15.19 -4.45
CA ASP A 67 0.96 -14.21 -5.14
C ASP A 67 1.06 -14.49 -6.65
N SER A 68 1.25 -15.75 -7.04
CA SER A 68 1.30 -16.14 -8.45
C SER A 68 -0.05 -15.98 -9.15
N ALA A 69 -1.14 -16.12 -8.42
CA ALA A 69 -2.50 -15.96 -8.94
C ALA A 69 -2.91 -14.48 -9.07
N VAL A 70 -2.43 -13.60 -8.18
CA VAL A 70 -2.66 -12.15 -8.27
C VAL A 70 -1.78 -11.52 -9.36
N ALA A 71 -0.60 -12.09 -9.62
CA ALA A 71 0.32 -11.60 -10.65
C ALA A 71 -0.02 -12.06 -12.08
N ALA A 72 -0.75 -13.18 -12.24
CA ALA A 72 -1.11 -13.78 -13.53
C ALA A 72 -2.41 -13.20 -14.11
#